data_AF-A0A5A7U1Y0-F1
#
_entry.id   AF-A0A5A7U1Y0-F1
#
_cell.length_a   1.000
_cell.length_b   1.000
_cell.length_c   1.000
_cell.angle_alpha   90.00
_cell.angle_beta   90.00
_cell.angle_gamma   90.00
#
_symmetry.space_group_name_H-M   'P 1'
#
loop_
_entity.id
_entity.type
_entity.pdbx_description
1 polymer ?
#
loop_
_entity_poly.entity_id
_entity_poly.type
_entity_poly.pdbx_seq_one_letter_code
_entity_poly.pdbx_strand_id
1 'polypeptide(L)'
;MRSFLLNFSGYKILERIGSIAYKLELPNDTSIHPVFHVSQLKKLVGEHTNIQPTIQYVNENYEWKAKPEEVLGYQKNKAGSWEVLLCWEGLPRHEATWEIYEDMQWLYPDLHLEDKVIPMAATDNYKLVEELIDHMSGIDEKQLVLYAQMGTLVNLILQWPEMNVKEIAVNFSKLACNAHTICDSELRPLGTGLYPVISIINHSCLPNAVLVFEGRSAVVRAVQHIPPGAEVSISYIETAGSTMTRQKTLKENYLFTCTCSRCVKAQEDEIKESAILEGYRCTNDQCAGFLLRNSDDTGFTCQQCGLVRSKEDIKNIASQIKSISDEASTSMSSQNYAEALFMHEKVEKLQKILCHPYSISLMQTREKLLKISMELENWTKALTYCKLTISVYQKLYPGIHPLLGLQFYTCGKLEWLVVHQDVSFTSPSLLLLGHTEDSLKSYTKAFDILRITHGTNSSFMKELLQKLEEARAEASYKRSSIDDE
;
A
#
# COMPACT_ATOMS: atom_id res chain seq x y z
N MET A 1 34.02 -27.05 33.68
CA MET A 1 33.86 -27.48 32.27
C MET A 1 32.75 -26.64 31.66
N ARG A 2 33.04 -25.84 30.64
CA ARG A 2 32.01 -25.14 29.87
C ARG A 2 31.54 -26.13 28.79
N SER A 3 30.24 -26.32 28.62
CA SER A 3 29.66 -27.16 27.57
C SER A 3 29.19 -26.24 26.44
N PHE A 4 29.43 -26.61 25.18
CA PHE A 4 28.86 -25.91 24.03
C PHE A 4 28.10 -26.90 23.13
N LEU A 5 26.99 -26.45 22.57
CA LEU A 5 26.11 -27.22 21.68
C LEU A 5 26.61 -27.16 20.23
N LEU A 6 26.77 -28.32 19.57
CA LEU A 6 26.33 -28.46 18.18
C LEU A 6 24.85 -28.80 18.22
N ASN A 7 24.07 -28.19 17.33
CA ASN A 7 22.60 -28.24 17.26
C ASN A 7 21.99 -29.51 17.90
N PHE A 8 21.52 -29.32 19.14
CA PHE A 8 20.64 -30.20 19.93
C PHE A 8 21.21 -31.46 20.59
N SER A 9 22.43 -31.42 21.13
CA SER A 9 22.74 -32.20 22.36
C SER A 9 23.86 -31.57 23.18
N GLY A 10 23.72 -31.52 24.51
CA GLY A 10 24.73 -30.96 25.42
C GLY A 10 25.98 -31.83 25.52
N TYR A 11 26.91 -31.72 24.58
CA TYR A 11 28.16 -32.48 24.61
C TYR A 11 29.20 -31.85 25.54
N LYS A 12 29.94 -32.70 26.25
CA LYS A 12 31.04 -32.25 27.10
C LYS A 12 32.25 -31.92 26.23
N ILE A 13 32.92 -30.81 26.55
CA ILE A 13 34.25 -30.53 26.01
C ILE A 13 35.23 -31.48 26.68
N LEU A 14 35.88 -32.32 25.88
CA LEU A 14 37.00 -33.14 26.33
C LEU A 14 38.28 -32.32 26.37
N GLU A 15 38.50 -31.49 25.35
CA GLU A 15 39.75 -30.75 25.19
C GLU A 15 39.54 -29.46 24.39
N ARG A 16 40.31 -28.41 24.71
CA ARG A 16 40.43 -27.22 23.87
C ARG A 16 41.67 -27.35 22.99
N ILE A 17 41.50 -27.31 21.68
CA ILE A 17 42.59 -27.41 20.70
C ILE A 17 42.87 -26.01 20.15
N GLY A 18 43.95 -25.39 20.63
CA GLY A 18 44.33 -24.03 20.26
C GLY A 18 43.33 -22.96 20.71
N SER A 19 43.36 -21.78 20.07
CA SER A 19 42.51 -20.65 20.46
C SER A 19 41.07 -20.76 19.96
N ILE A 20 40.82 -21.54 18.89
CA ILE A 20 39.59 -21.48 18.09
C ILE A 20 38.87 -22.82 17.89
N ALA A 21 39.34 -23.93 18.44
CA ALA A 21 38.68 -25.24 18.27
C ALA A 21 38.53 -26.01 19.59
N TYR A 22 37.53 -26.88 19.64
CA TYR A 22 37.22 -27.73 20.78
C TYR A 22 36.91 -29.16 20.33
N LYS A 23 37.38 -30.14 21.10
CA LYS A 23 37.03 -31.55 20.94
C LYS A 23 35.87 -31.91 21.88
N LEU A 24 34.83 -32.51 21.34
CA LEU A 24 33.61 -32.88 22.06
C LEU A 24 33.53 -34.40 22.30
N GLU A 25 32.87 -34.79 23.38
CA GLU A 25 32.49 -36.18 23.68
C GLU A 25 31.25 -36.55 22.85
N LEU A 26 31.45 -37.24 21.72
CA LEU A 26 30.36 -37.71 20.84
C LEU A 26 30.03 -39.18 21.10
N PRO A 27 28.78 -39.63 20.84
CA PRO A 27 28.40 -41.04 20.87
C PRO A 27 29.24 -41.90 19.91
N ASN A 28 29.50 -43.15 20.29
CA ASN A 28 30.40 -44.06 19.55
C ASN A 28 29.91 -44.45 18.15
N ASP A 29 28.63 -44.23 17.85
CA ASP A 29 27.95 -44.45 16.57
C ASP A 29 27.92 -43.21 15.66
N THR A 30 28.57 -42.12 16.07
CA THR A 30 28.57 -40.86 15.32
C THR A 30 29.62 -40.86 14.21
N SER A 31 29.21 -40.64 12.96
CA SER A 31 30.11 -40.55 11.80
C SER A 31 30.77 -39.16 11.61
N ILE A 32 30.56 -38.23 12.54
CA ILE A 32 31.05 -36.84 12.48
C ILE A 32 32.37 -36.73 13.27
N HIS A 33 33.32 -35.97 12.74
CA HIS A 33 34.61 -35.73 13.39
C HIS A 33 34.44 -34.97 14.73
N PRO A 34 35.12 -35.36 15.83
CA PRO A 34 34.84 -34.83 17.17
C PRO A 34 35.41 -33.44 17.45
N VAL A 35 36.05 -32.78 16.48
CA VAL A 35 36.70 -31.47 16.64
C VAL A 35 35.96 -30.40 15.85
N PHE A 36 35.53 -29.34 16.53
CA PHE A 36 34.71 -28.27 15.96
C PHE A 36 35.30 -26.89 16.22
N HIS A 37 35.11 -26.00 15.26
CA HIS A 37 35.49 -24.59 15.40
C HIS A 37 34.52 -23.87 16.35
N VAL A 38 35.01 -22.92 17.13
CA VAL A 38 34.23 -22.17 18.15
C VAL A 38 33.01 -21.45 17.57
N SER A 39 33.03 -21.08 16.29
CA SER A 39 31.88 -20.45 15.62
C SER A 39 30.69 -21.38 15.41
N GLN A 40 30.91 -22.70 15.46
CA GLN A 40 29.86 -23.72 15.32
C GLN A 40 29.25 -24.11 16.69
N LEU A 41 29.70 -23.44 17.76
CA LEU A 41 29.41 -23.79 19.14
C LEU A 41 28.69 -22.64 19.85
N LYS A 42 27.52 -22.91 20.44
CA LYS A 42 26.81 -21.94 21.30
C LYS A 42 26.91 -22.32 22.77
N LYS A 43 27.12 -21.33 23.64
CA LYS A 43 27.29 -21.54 25.09
C LYS A 43 25.97 -22.02 25.68
N LEU A 44 25.98 -23.15 26.38
CA LEU A 44 24.80 -23.65 27.09
C LEU A 44 24.51 -22.77 28.32
N VAL A 45 23.27 -22.29 28.47
CA VAL A 45 22.81 -21.44 29.58
C VAL A 45 21.52 -22.04 30.15
N GLY A 46 21.52 -22.41 31.44
CA GLY A 46 20.39 -23.06 32.14
C GLY A 46 20.63 -24.54 32.49
N GLU A 47 19.76 -25.12 33.32
CA GLU A 47 19.74 -26.57 33.59
C GLU A 47 18.81 -27.27 32.59
N HIS A 48 19.36 -28.16 31.76
CA HIS A 48 18.60 -28.97 30.81
C HIS A 48 18.76 -30.45 31.16
N THR A 49 17.69 -31.08 31.66
CA THR A 49 17.68 -32.47 32.14
C THR A 49 17.34 -33.51 31.06
N ASN A 50 16.95 -33.08 29.85
CA ASN A 50 16.60 -33.98 28.74
C ASN A 50 17.54 -33.76 27.54
N ILE A 51 18.69 -34.44 27.56
CA ILE A 51 19.55 -34.55 26.38
C ILE A 51 18.92 -35.62 25.47
N GLN A 52 18.24 -35.20 24.40
CA GLN A 52 17.81 -36.15 23.36
C GLN A 52 19.04 -36.60 22.56
N PRO A 53 19.18 -37.90 22.26
CA PRO A 53 20.22 -38.39 21.36
C PRO A 53 20.00 -37.84 19.94
N THR A 54 21.09 -37.64 19.21
CA THR A 54 21.08 -37.22 17.81
C THR A 54 20.28 -38.23 16.99
N ILE A 55 19.07 -37.87 16.60
CA ILE A 55 18.30 -38.70 15.67
C ILE A 55 18.98 -38.55 14.31
N GLN A 56 19.61 -39.63 13.83
CA GLN A 56 20.08 -39.69 12.45
C GLN A 56 18.85 -39.78 11.53
N TYR A 57 18.50 -38.68 10.87
CA TYR A 57 17.36 -38.59 9.96
C TYR A 57 17.69 -39.04 8.52
N VAL A 58 18.70 -39.88 8.37
CA VAL A 58 19.18 -40.35 7.07
C VAL A 58 19.14 -41.88 7.07
N ASN A 59 18.56 -42.49 6.04
CA ASN A 59 18.53 -43.96 5.93
C ASN A 59 19.91 -44.52 5.52
N GLU A 60 20.05 -45.85 5.47
CA GLU A 60 21.29 -46.56 5.10
C GLU A 60 21.83 -46.19 3.70
N ASN A 61 21.01 -45.52 2.88
CA ASN A 61 21.34 -45.06 1.52
C ASN A 61 21.63 -43.54 1.46
N TYR A 62 21.79 -42.86 2.59
CA TYR A 62 21.99 -41.41 2.69
C TYR A 62 20.77 -40.56 2.25
N GLU A 63 19.55 -41.11 2.27
CA GLU A 63 18.33 -40.37 1.94
C GLU A 63 17.65 -39.84 3.21
N TRP A 64 17.25 -38.56 3.17
CA TRP A 64 16.54 -37.88 4.26
C TRP A 64 15.17 -38.53 4.52
N LYS A 65 14.88 -38.86 5.79
CA LYS A 65 13.63 -39.53 6.22
C LYS A 65 12.48 -38.58 6.56
N ALA A 66 12.75 -37.30 6.78
CA ALA A 66 11.74 -36.37 7.28
C ALA A 66 10.86 -35.84 6.15
N LYS A 67 9.53 -35.88 6.35
CA LYS A 67 8.56 -35.28 5.42
C LYS A 67 8.36 -33.81 5.78
N PRO A 68 8.22 -32.92 4.79
CA PRO A 68 7.90 -31.51 5.04
C PRO A 68 6.47 -31.37 5.59
N GLU A 69 6.31 -30.62 6.68
CA GLU A 69 5.04 -30.39 7.39
C GLU A 69 4.44 -29.01 7.08
N GLU A 70 5.25 -27.96 7.14
CA GLU A 70 4.78 -26.57 6.99
C GLU A 70 5.83 -25.71 6.27
N VAL A 71 5.39 -24.80 5.41
CA VAL A 71 6.25 -23.81 4.77
C VAL A 71 6.26 -22.53 5.59
N LEU A 72 7.45 -22.06 5.95
CA LEU A 72 7.63 -20.90 6.83
C LEU A 72 8.11 -19.64 6.09
N GLY A 73 8.55 -19.75 4.84
CA GLY A 73 8.95 -18.59 4.03
C GLY A 73 9.69 -18.92 2.74
N TYR A 74 9.97 -17.90 1.95
CA TYR A 74 10.67 -17.99 0.66
C TYR A 74 11.79 -16.95 0.58
N GLN A 75 12.88 -17.29 -0.10
CA GLN A 75 13.94 -16.34 -0.40
C GLN A 75 14.57 -16.64 -1.77
N LYS A 76 15.25 -15.65 -2.34
CA LYS A 76 16.18 -15.88 -3.45
C LYS A 76 17.60 -15.96 -2.91
N ASN A 77 18.30 -17.01 -3.29
CA ASN A 77 19.71 -17.14 -2.95
C ASN A 77 20.58 -16.22 -3.83
N LYS A 78 21.88 -16.17 -3.52
CA LYS A 78 22.84 -15.31 -4.22
C LYS A 78 22.99 -15.64 -5.71
N ALA A 79 22.60 -16.85 -6.15
CA ALA A 79 22.61 -17.29 -7.53
C ALA A 79 21.29 -16.97 -8.27
N GLY A 80 20.29 -16.42 -7.57
CA GLY A 80 18.99 -16.05 -8.13
C GLY A 80 17.93 -17.16 -8.11
N SER A 81 18.29 -18.35 -7.64
CA SER A 81 17.38 -19.49 -7.47
C SER A 81 16.49 -19.29 -6.24
N TRP A 82 15.27 -19.82 -6.29
CA TRP A 82 14.32 -19.78 -5.18
C TRP A 82 14.62 -20.88 -4.17
N GLU A 83 14.59 -20.49 -2.90
CA GLU A 83 14.66 -21.39 -1.73
C GLU A 83 13.39 -21.23 -0.90
N VAL A 84 12.95 -22.34 -0.30
CA VAL A 84 11.79 -22.41 0.59
C VAL A 84 12.24 -22.87 1.99
N LEU A 85 11.77 -22.18 3.03
CA LEU A 85 12.03 -22.54 4.42
C LEU A 85 10.97 -23.55 4.88
N LEU A 86 11.39 -24.77 5.22
CA LEU A 86 10.50 -25.87 5.54
C LEU A 86 10.63 -26.30 7.00
N CYS A 87 9.49 -26.37 7.68
CA CYS A 87 9.35 -27.12 8.93
C CYS A 87 9.10 -28.59 8.60
N TRP A 88 9.78 -29.47 9.32
CA TRP A 88 9.74 -30.91 9.08
C TRP A 88 8.88 -31.62 10.12
N GLU A 89 8.15 -32.65 9.69
CA GLU A 89 7.27 -33.43 10.55
C GLU A 89 8.04 -34.01 11.75
N GLY A 90 7.62 -33.65 12.95
CA GLY A 90 8.26 -34.10 14.20
C GLY A 90 9.46 -33.26 14.66
N LEU A 91 9.80 -32.16 13.96
CA LEU A 91 10.85 -31.22 14.38
C LEU A 91 10.27 -29.88 14.88
N PRO A 92 10.91 -29.24 15.89
CA PRO A 92 10.54 -27.89 16.30
C PRO A 92 10.74 -26.87 15.17
N ARG A 93 9.89 -25.83 15.10
CA ARG A 93 9.96 -24.75 14.07
C ARG A 93 11.32 -24.06 13.90
N HIS A 94 12.17 -24.05 14.92
CA HIS A 94 13.51 -23.44 14.83
C HIS A 94 14.55 -24.33 14.12
N GLU A 95 14.20 -25.59 13.83
CA GLU A 95 14.98 -26.54 13.02
C GLU A 95 14.59 -26.49 11.53
N ALA A 96 13.79 -25.50 11.12
CA ALA A 96 13.41 -25.34 9.73
C ALA A 96 14.63 -25.03 8.84
N THR A 97 14.69 -25.64 7.65
CA THR A 97 15.82 -25.51 6.72
C THR A 97 15.40 -24.87 5.40
N TRP A 98 16.32 -24.16 4.78
CA TRP A 98 16.15 -23.59 3.43
C TRP A 98 16.50 -24.66 2.40
N GLU A 99 15.52 -25.07 1.62
CA GLU A 99 15.68 -26.06 0.55
C GLU A 99 15.42 -25.41 -0.82
N ILE A 100 16.00 -25.97 -1.88
CA ILE A 100 15.78 -25.48 -3.25
C ILE A 100 14.32 -25.75 -3.62
N TYR A 101 13.62 -24.70 -4.06
CA TYR A 101 12.18 -24.76 -4.35
C TYR A 101 11.85 -25.82 -5.42
N GLU A 102 12.63 -25.87 -6.50
CA GLU A 102 12.42 -26.79 -7.62
C GLU A 102 12.59 -28.26 -7.20
N ASP A 103 13.58 -28.56 -6.36
CA ASP A 103 13.83 -29.90 -5.84
C ASP A 103 12.69 -30.36 -4.91
N MET A 104 12.18 -29.45 -4.07
CA MET A 104 11.08 -29.76 -3.16
C MET A 104 9.75 -29.95 -3.90
N GLN A 105 9.51 -29.20 -4.97
CA GLN A 105 8.36 -29.42 -5.84
C GLN A 105 8.41 -30.78 -6.54
N TRP A 106 9.61 -31.26 -6.91
CA TRP A 106 9.78 -32.56 -7.55
C TRP A 106 9.66 -33.73 -6.57
N LEU A 107 10.28 -33.61 -5.38
CA LEU A 107 10.30 -34.64 -4.36
C LEU A 107 8.96 -34.77 -3.61
N TYR A 108 8.22 -33.67 -3.44
CA TYR A 108 6.97 -33.62 -2.68
C TYR A 108 5.87 -32.85 -3.45
N PRO A 109 5.30 -33.42 -4.53
CA PRO A 109 4.32 -32.74 -5.38
C PRO A 109 3.02 -32.35 -4.64
N ASP A 110 2.70 -33.05 -3.57
CA ASP A 110 1.49 -32.83 -2.75
C ASP A 110 1.68 -31.78 -1.64
N LEU A 111 2.92 -31.32 -1.41
CA LEU A 111 3.23 -30.27 -0.45
C LEU A 111 2.78 -28.92 -1.02
N HIS A 112 1.76 -28.32 -0.40
CA HIS A 112 1.20 -27.04 -0.81
C HIS A 112 2.16 -25.90 -0.46
N LEU A 113 3.12 -25.64 -1.36
CA LEU A 113 4.12 -24.57 -1.29
C LEU A 113 3.54 -23.17 -1.57
N GLU A 114 2.33 -22.84 -1.10
CA GLU A 114 1.63 -21.62 -1.49
C GLU A 114 1.57 -20.53 -0.39
N ASP A 115 2.51 -19.59 -0.43
CA ASP A 115 2.07 -18.21 -0.71
C ASP A 115 1.64 -18.23 -2.17
N LYS A 116 0.34 -18.02 -2.44
CA LYS A 116 -0.34 -18.21 -3.73
C LYS A 116 0.25 -17.37 -4.88
N VAL A 117 1.44 -17.70 -5.34
CA VAL A 117 1.81 -17.51 -6.74
C VAL A 117 0.95 -18.53 -7.48
N ILE A 118 0.10 -18.11 -8.40
CA ILE A 118 -0.52 -19.05 -9.34
C ILE A 118 0.53 -19.24 -10.44
N PRO A 119 1.32 -20.35 -10.44
CA PRO A 119 2.21 -20.63 -11.55
C PRO A 119 1.36 -20.97 -12.77
N MET A 120 1.09 -19.97 -13.59
CA MET A 120 0.43 -20.16 -14.87
C MET A 120 1.49 -20.40 -15.93
N ALA A 121 1.35 -21.48 -16.70
CA ALA A 121 2.12 -21.59 -17.94
C ALA A 121 1.75 -20.41 -18.86
N ALA A 122 2.63 -20.06 -19.80
CA ALA A 122 2.35 -18.99 -20.76
C ALA A 122 1.00 -19.21 -21.49
N THR A 123 0.68 -20.47 -21.81
CA THR A 123 -0.59 -20.89 -22.42
C THR A 123 -1.80 -20.70 -21.51
N ASP A 124 -1.67 -20.92 -20.20
CA ASP A 124 -2.77 -20.70 -19.27
C ASP A 124 -3.09 -19.21 -19.17
N ASN A 125 -2.05 -18.36 -19.21
CA ASN A 125 -2.21 -16.91 -19.23
C ASN A 125 -2.96 -16.43 -20.48
N TYR A 126 -2.68 -16.99 -21.66
CA TYR A 126 -3.40 -16.62 -22.89
C TYR A 126 -4.89 -16.95 -22.84
N LYS A 127 -5.25 -18.14 -22.35
CA LYS A 127 -6.67 -18.52 -22.19
C LYS A 127 -7.40 -17.59 -21.24
N LEU A 128 -6.79 -17.21 -20.12
CA LEU A 128 -7.41 -16.24 -19.22
C LEU A 128 -7.60 -14.87 -19.89
N VAL A 129 -6.68 -14.45 -20.76
CA VAL A 129 -6.84 -13.21 -21.55
C VAL A 129 -7.98 -13.33 -22.56
N GLU A 130 -8.16 -14.49 -23.18
CA GLU A 130 -9.29 -14.77 -24.09
C GLU A 130 -10.65 -14.72 -23.36
N GLU A 131 -10.69 -15.08 -22.09
CA GLU A 131 -11.90 -15.08 -21.26
C GLU A 131 -12.23 -13.73 -20.62
N LEU A 132 -11.32 -12.74 -20.72
CA LEU A 132 -11.57 -11.41 -20.18
C LEU A 132 -12.81 -10.75 -20.79
N ILE A 133 -13.57 -10.07 -19.94
CA ILE A 133 -14.78 -9.36 -20.35
C ILE A 133 -14.40 -8.16 -21.22
N ASP A 134 -15.01 -8.06 -22.40
CA ASP A 134 -14.80 -6.96 -23.35
C ASP A 134 -15.91 -5.89 -23.31
N HIS A 135 -17.10 -6.20 -22.79
CA HIS A 135 -18.28 -5.32 -22.79
C HIS A 135 -18.62 -4.64 -24.15
N MET A 136 -18.25 -5.23 -25.29
CA MET A 136 -18.43 -4.64 -26.63
C MET A 136 -19.86 -4.22 -26.94
N SER A 137 -20.85 -4.91 -26.36
CA SER A 137 -22.28 -4.58 -26.51
C SER A 137 -22.71 -3.30 -25.78
N GLY A 138 -21.96 -2.85 -24.78
CA GLY A 138 -22.23 -1.65 -24.00
C GLY A 138 -21.47 -0.40 -24.45
N ILE A 139 -20.59 -0.52 -25.46
CA ILE A 139 -19.74 0.56 -25.95
C ILE A 139 -20.52 1.48 -26.88
N ASP A 140 -20.36 2.78 -26.72
CA ASP A 140 -20.97 3.76 -27.62
C ASP A 140 -20.27 3.84 -29.00
N GLU A 141 -20.95 4.44 -29.98
CA GLU A 141 -20.42 4.56 -31.34
C GLU A 141 -19.09 5.32 -31.42
N LYS A 142 -18.87 6.32 -30.55
CA LYS A 142 -17.64 7.13 -30.58
C LYS A 142 -16.45 6.30 -30.14
N GLN A 143 -16.63 5.53 -29.08
CA GLN A 143 -15.60 4.66 -28.52
C GLN A 143 -15.31 3.48 -29.45
N LEU A 144 -16.33 2.92 -30.12
CA LEU A 144 -16.14 1.91 -31.17
C LEU A 144 -15.31 2.44 -32.35
N VAL A 145 -15.57 3.67 -32.80
CA VAL A 145 -14.76 4.32 -33.85
C VAL A 145 -13.31 4.49 -33.40
N LEU A 146 -13.08 4.90 -32.15
CA LEU A 146 -11.74 5.01 -31.58
C LEU A 146 -11.01 3.66 -31.60
N TYR A 147 -11.65 2.57 -31.16
CA TYR A 147 -11.04 1.24 -31.17
C TYR A 147 -10.77 0.72 -32.58
N ALA A 148 -11.63 1.01 -33.55
CA ALA A 148 -11.37 0.67 -34.94
C ALA A 148 -10.16 1.44 -35.52
N GLN A 149 -10.03 2.73 -35.19
CA GLN A 149 -8.86 3.55 -35.57
C GLN A 149 -7.57 3.02 -34.94
N MET A 150 -7.60 2.69 -33.64
CA MET A 150 -6.47 2.07 -32.95
C MET A 150 -6.11 0.71 -33.56
N GLY A 151 -7.11 -0.13 -33.87
CA GLY A 151 -6.88 -1.41 -34.54
C GLY A 151 -6.22 -1.26 -35.91
N THR A 152 -6.64 -0.27 -36.69
CA THR A 152 -6.01 0.08 -37.97
C THR A 152 -4.55 0.50 -37.78
N LEU A 153 -4.25 1.32 -36.77
CA LEU A 153 -2.89 1.76 -36.47
C LEU A 153 -1.99 0.59 -36.06
N VAL A 154 -2.47 -0.30 -35.19
CA VAL A 154 -1.71 -1.49 -34.77
C VAL A 154 -1.40 -2.38 -35.97
N ASN A 155 -2.37 -2.60 -36.86
CA ASN A 155 -2.16 -3.38 -38.08
C ASN A 155 -1.08 -2.75 -38.99
N LEU A 156 -1.06 -1.42 -39.10
CA LEU A 156 -0.04 -0.70 -39.87
C LEU A 156 1.37 -0.84 -39.26
N ILE A 157 1.47 -0.81 -37.93
CA ILE A 157 2.75 -0.88 -37.21
C ILE A 157 3.33 -2.30 -37.21
N LEU A 158 2.51 -3.30 -36.90
CA LEU A 158 2.97 -4.68 -36.74
C LEU A 158 3.10 -5.43 -38.08
N GLN A 159 2.30 -5.05 -39.09
CA GLN A 159 2.28 -5.67 -40.42
C GLN A 159 2.16 -7.21 -40.39
N TRP A 160 1.51 -7.77 -39.37
CA TRP A 160 1.35 -9.21 -39.27
C TRP A 160 0.34 -9.73 -40.31
N PRO A 161 0.61 -10.88 -40.95
CA PRO A 161 -0.37 -11.53 -41.81
C PRO A 161 -1.64 -11.86 -41.04
N GLU A 162 -2.81 -11.70 -41.68
CA GLU A 162 -4.12 -12.17 -41.18
C GLU A 162 -4.71 -11.46 -39.96
N MET A 163 -4.20 -10.27 -39.57
CA MET A 163 -4.80 -9.51 -38.47
C MET A 163 -6.23 -9.00 -38.79
N ASN A 164 -7.19 -9.37 -37.95
CA ASN A 164 -8.56 -8.91 -38.04
C ASN A 164 -8.78 -7.64 -37.20
N VAL A 165 -9.07 -6.50 -37.85
CA VAL A 165 -9.32 -5.21 -37.17
C VAL A 165 -10.43 -5.31 -36.11
N LYS A 166 -11.44 -6.16 -36.33
CA LYS A 166 -12.51 -6.40 -35.35
C LYS A 166 -11.97 -7.09 -34.09
N GLU A 167 -11.08 -8.06 -34.25
CA GLU A 167 -10.45 -8.77 -33.13
C GLU A 167 -9.54 -7.84 -32.32
N ILE A 168 -8.78 -6.97 -33.00
CA ILE A 168 -7.96 -5.96 -32.33
C ILE A 168 -8.82 -4.99 -31.51
N ALA A 169 -9.95 -4.55 -32.06
CA ALA A 169 -10.89 -3.68 -31.34
C ALA A 169 -11.46 -4.37 -30.08
N VAL A 170 -11.80 -5.66 -30.17
CA VAL A 170 -12.22 -6.46 -29.02
C VAL A 170 -11.11 -6.52 -27.96
N ASN A 171 -9.87 -6.77 -28.38
CA ASN A 171 -8.72 -6.82 -27.46
C ASN A 171 -8.43 -5.47 -26.80
N PHE A 172 -8.61 -4.35 -27.50
CA PHE A 172 -8.55 -3.02 -26.88
C PHE A 172 -9.61 -2.85 -25.81
N SER A 173 -10.83 -3.32 -26.04
CA SER A 173 -11.89 -3.25 -25.05
C SER A 173 -11.58 -4.12 -23.82
N LYS A 174 -11.09 -5.35 -24.02
CA LYS A 174 -10.60 -6.19 -22.92
C LYS A 174 -9.51 -5.50 -22.12
N LEU A 175 -8.53 -4.89 -22.79
CA LEU A 175 -7.47 -4.17 -22.10
C LEU A 175 -8.02 -2.98 -21.30
N ALA A 176 -8.95 -2.21 -21.89
CA ALA A 176 -9.56 -1.05 -21.25
C ALA A 176 -10.36 -1.43 -19.98
N CYS A 177 -11.04 -2.57 -19.99
CA CYS A 177 -11.87 -3.01 -18.86
C CYS A 177 -11.09 -3.75 -17.75
N ASN A 178 -9.96 -4.40 -18.09
CA ASN A 178 -9.31 -5.37 -17.18
C ASN A 178 -7.88 -4.98 -16.78
N ALA A 179 -7.28 -3.99 -17.44
CA ALA A 179 -5.93 -3.56 -17.09
C ALA A 179 -5.92 -2.72 -15.81
N HIS A 180 -4.82 -2.84 -15.05
CA HIS A 180 -4.59 -2.11 -13.83
C HIS A 180 -3.46 -1.09 -14.02
N THR A 181 -3.60 0.07 -13.37
CA THR A 181 -2.49 1.00 -13.23
C THR A 181 -1.50 0.44 -12.23
N ILE A 182 -0.30 0.10 -12.69
CA ILE A 182 0.81 -0.30 -11.83
C ILE A 182 1.32 0.95 -11.13
N CYS A 183 1.43 0.88 -9.81
CA CYS A 183 1.98 1.96 -9.00
C CYS A 183 3.25 1.55 -8.28
N ASP A 184 4.03 2.52 -7.82
CA ASP A 184 5.08 2.26 -6.84
C ASP A 184 4.52 2.06 -5.41
N SER A 185 5.40 1.88 -4.44
CA SER A 185 5.04 1.70 -3.02
C SER A 185 4.40 2.92 -2.37
N GLU A 186 4.44 4.09 -3.02
CA GLU A 186 3.75 5.31 -2.59
C GLU A 186 2.49 5.57 -3.43
N LEU A 187 2.01 4.55 -4.15
CA LEU A 187 0.85 4.59 -5.05
C LEU A 187 0.96 5.61 -6.20
N ARG A 188 2.18 6.01 -6.59
CA ARG A 188 2.39 6.85 -7.78
C ARG A 188 2.33 5.97 -9.03
N PRO A 189 1.58 6.38 -10.07
CA PRO A 189 1.42 5.57 -11.27
C PRO A 189 2.75 5.46 -12.05
N LEU A 190 3.11 4.23 -12.42
CA LEU A 190 4.30 3.90 -13.22
C LEU A 190 3.95 3.42 -14.64
N GLY A 191 2.78 2.80 -14.81
CA GLY A 191 2.35 2.28 -16.10
C GLY A 191 1.07 1.46 -16.01
N THR A 192 0.81 0.68 -17.04
CA THR A 192 -0.38 -0.19 -17.15
C THR A 192 0.06 -1.64 -17.25
N GLY A 193 -0.62 -2.53 -16.52
CA GLY A 193 -0.37 -3.97 -16.56
C GLY A 193 -1.66 -4.76 -16.62
N LEU A 194 -1.62 -5.89 -17.34
CA LEU A 194 -2.73 -6.84 -17.40
C LEU A 194 -2.39 -8.05 -16.52
N TYR A 195 -3.28 -8.34 -15.58
CA TYR A 195 -3.09 -9.42 -14.60
C TYR A 195 -4.36 -10.27 -14.57
N PRO A 196 -4.52 -11.23 -15.49
CA PRO A 196 -5.80 -11.92 -15.67
C PRO A 196 -6.35 -12.57 -14.39
N VAL A 197 -5.48 -13.14 -13.56
CA VAL A 197 -5.83 -13.69 -12.24
C VAL A 197 -6.38 -12.64 -11.27
N ILE A 198 -5.91 -11.40 -11.36
CA ILE A 198 -6.38 -10.30 -10.51
C ILE A 198 -7.65 -9.68 -11.09
N SER A 199 -7.80 -9.68 -12.42
CA SER A 199 -8.96 -9.14 -13.12
C SER A 199 -10.27 -9.88 -12.80
N ILE A 200 -10.22 -11.07 -12.19
CA ILE A 200 -11.44 -11.78 -11.71
C ILE A 200 -12.04 -11.15 -10.43
N ILE A 201 -11.27 -10.33 -9.71
CA ILE A 201 -11.66 -9.83 -8.40
C ILE A 201 -12.59 -8.63 -8.59
N ASN A 202 -13.83 -8.73 -8.12
CA ASN A 202 -14.85 -7.71 -8.32
C ASN A 202 -14.60 -6.42 -7.51
N HIS A 203 -15.31 -5.38 -7.94
CA HIS A 203 -15.27 -4.06 -7.31
C HIS A 203 -16.16 -3.95 -6.06
N SER A 204 -15.66 -3.25 -5.04
CA SER A 204 -16.49 -2.61 -4.01
C SER A 204 -15.95 -1.21 -3.68
N CYS A 205 -16.84 -0.25 -3.43
CA CYS A 205 -16.44 1.08 -2.90
C CYS A 205 -16.07 1.05 -1.40
N LEU A 206 -16.30 -0.11 -0.75
CA LEU A 206 -15.82 -0.46 0.58
C LEU A 206 -15.21 -1.87 0.52
N PRO A 207 -14.02 -2.01 -0.10
CA PRO A 207 -13.43 -3.31 -0.38
C PRO A 207 -12.88 -3.98 0.88
N ASN A 208 -12.79 -5.30 0.87
CA ASN A 208 -12.20 -6.10 1.94
C ASN A 208 -10.74 -6.51 1.66
N ALA A 209 -10.24 -6.22 0.47
CA ALA A 209 -8.84 -6.36 0.09
C ALA A 209 -8.32 -5.11 -0.65
N VAL A 210 -7.01 -4.97 -0.69
CA VAL A 210 -6.30 -3.93 -1.44
C VAL A 210 -5.36 -4.56 -2.47
N LEU A 211 -5.28 -3.95 -3.64
CA LEU A 211 -4.29 -4.26 -4.66
C LEU A 211 -3.12 -3.27 -4.55
N VAL A 212 -1.91 -3.80 -4.35
CA VAL A 212 -0.65 -3.03 -4.38
C VAL A 212 0.34 -3.74 -5.30
N PHE A 213 1.44 -3.07 -5.65
CA PHE A 213 2.43 -3.61 -6.56
C PHE A 213 3.82 -3.65 -5.92
N GLU A 214 4.53 -4.75 -6.17
CA GLU A 214 5.93 -4.93 -5.82
C GLU A 214 6.73 -5.12 -7.12
N GLY A 215 7.21 -4.00 -7.66
CA GLY A 215 7.77 -3.95 -9.00
C GLY A 215 6.69 -4.25 -10.05
N ARG A 216 6.81 -5.40 -10.73
CA ARG A 216 5.82 -5.85 -11.73
C ARG A 216 4.83 -6.88 -11.16
N SER A 217 4.97 -7.27 -9.90
CA SER A 217 4.07 -8.23 -9.27
C SER A 217 2.87 -7.51 -8.65
N ALA A 218 1.66 -7.94 -9.02
CA ALA A 218 0.43 -7.52 -8.37
C ALA A 218 0.24 -8.34 -7.09
N VAL A 219 -0.05 -7.67 -5.98
CA VAL A 219 -0.25 -8.32 -4.68
C VAL A 219 -1.57 -7.85 -4.08
N VAL A 220 -2.45 -8.81 -3.79
CA VAL A 220 -3.75 -8.57 -3.16
C VAL A 220 -3.66 -8.96 -1.69
N ARG A 221 -3.99 -8.03 -0.79
CA ARG A 221 -3.94 -8.25 0.66
C ARG A 221 -5.29 -7.95 1.29
N ALA A 222 -5.76 -8.85 2.15
CA ALA A 222 -6.94 -8.59 2.95
C ALA A 222 -6.69 -7.41 3.91
N VAL A 223 -7.61 -6.44 3.95
CA VAL A 223 -7.55 -5.29 4.87
C VAL A 223 -8.46 -5.47 6.09
N GLN A 224 -9.19 -6.57 6.12
CA GLN A 224 -10.06 -7.00 7.20
C GLN A 224 -10.21 -8.53 7.16
N HIS A 225 -10.78 -9.11 8.21
CA HIS A 225 -11.14 -10.53 8.18
C HIS A 225 -12.16 -10.83 7.07
N ILE A 226 -11.91 -11.88 6.28
CA ILE A 226 -12.80 -12.37 5.22
C ILE A 226 -13.23 -13.80 5.60
N PRO A 227 -14.51 -14.01 5.98
CA PRO A 227 -15.00 -15.34 6.34
C PRO A 227 -14.98 -16.32 5.16
N PRO A 228 -14.90 -17.64 5.41
CA PRO A 228 -15.07 -18.65 4.36
C PRO A 228 -16.37 -18.47 3.59
N GLY A 229 -16.30 -18.53 2.26
CA GLY A 229 -17.44 -18.33 1.36
C GLY A 229 -17.79 -16.86 1.06
N ALA A 230 -17.15 -15.90 1.71
CA ALA A 230 -17.30 -14.48 1.37
C ALA A 230 -16.49 -14.12 0.11
N GLU A 231 -17.03 -13.22 -0.69
CA GLU A 231 -16.37 -12.68 -1.88
C GLU A 231 -15.19 -11.77 -1.50
N VAL A 232 -14.08 -11.88 -2.23
CA VAL A 232 -12.96 -10.94 -2.16
C VAL A 232 -13.22 -9.81 -3.14
N SER A 233 -13.07 -8.56 -2.69
CA SER A 233 -13.28 -7.36 -3.51
C SER A 233 -12.16 -6.34 -3.33
N ILE A 234 -11.86 -5.62 -4.41
CA ILE A 234 -10.91 -4.49 -4.44
C ILE A 234 -11.61 -3.22 -4.94
N SER A 235 -10.95 -2.06 -4.84
CA SER A 235 -11.45 -0.85 -5.51
C SER A 235 -10.84 -0.73 -6.90
N TYR A 236 -11.66 -0.38 -7.90
CA TYR A 236 -11.24 -0.10 -9.28
C TYR A 236 -11.03 1.39 -9.53
N ILE A 237 -11.48 2.22 -8.59
CA ILE A 237 -11.58 3.66 -8.71
C ILE A 237 -11.10 4.34 -7.42
N GLU A 238 -10.84 5.64 -7.52
CA GLU A 238 -10.72 6.49 -6.34
C GLU A 238 -12.06 6.53 -5.58
N THR A 239 -12.00 6.32 -4.27
CA THR A 239 -13.18 6.19 -3.42
C THR A 239 -13.51 7.45 -2.62
N ALA A 240 -12.69 8.51 -2.65
CA ALA A 240 -12.99 9.78 -1.97
C ALA A 240 -14.31 10.45 -2.43
N GLY A 241 -14.77 10.17 -3.66
CA GLY A 241 -15.98 10.70 -4.33
C GLY A 241 -17.32 10.45 -3.63
N SER A 242 -18.34 11.24 -3.99
CA SER A 242 -19.75 10.93 -3.66
C SER A 242 -20.21 9.64 -4.32
N THR A 243 -21.34 9.07 -3.88
CA THR A 243 -21.93 7.89 -4.52
C THR A 243 -22.24 8.15 -5.99
N MET A 244 -22.77 9.32 -6.32
CA MET A 244 -23.02 9.71 -7.71
C MET A 244 -21.73 9.72 -8.54
N THR A 245 -20.65 10.33 -8.02
CA THR A 245 -19.35 10.38 -8.71
C THR A 245 -18.75 9.00 -8.91
N ARG A 246 -18.75 8.16 -7.86
CA ARG A 246 -18.24 6.79 -7.94
C ARG A 246 -19.03 5.94 -8.94
N GLN A 247 -20.36 5.99 -8.90
CA GLN A 247 -21.21 5.27 -9.85
C GLN A 247 -21.01 5.74 -11.29
N LYS A 248 -20.86 7.06 -11.48
CA LYS A 248 -20.55 7.63 -12.80
C LYS A 248 -19.25 7.06 -13.35
N THR A 249 -18.16 7.12 -12.57
CA THR A 249 -16.85 6.58 -12.99
C THR A 249 -16.91 5.08 -13.30
N LEU A 250 -17.62 4.30 -12.47
CA LEU A 250 -17.78 2.86 -12.72
C LEU A 250 -18.58 2.57 -13.98
N LYS A 251 -19.64 3.32 -14.23
CA LYS A 251 -20.47 3.18 -15.43
C LYS A 251 -19.71 3.59 -16.69
N GLU A 252 -18.93 4.65 -16.63
CA GLU A 252 -18.14 5.16 -17.77
C GLU A 252 -16.97 4.23 -18.13
N ASN A 253 -16.27 3.68 -17.12
CA ASN A 253 -15.05 2.90 -17.35
C ASN A 253 -15.26 1.38 -17.39
N TYR A 254 -16.28 0.88 -16.67
CA TYR A 254 -16.50 -0.55 -16.45
C TYR A 254 -17.94 -1.00 -16.75
N LEU A 255 -18.82 -0.08 -17.17
CA LEU A 255 -20.16 -0.38 -17.69
C LEU A 255 -21.09 -1.14 -16.72
N PHE A 256 -20.90 -0.98 -15.41
CA PHE A 256 -21.79 -1.55 -14.38
C PHE A 256 -22.18 -0.52 -13.31
N THR A 257 -23.16 -0.88 -12.48
CA THR A 257 -23.60 -0.12 -11.29
C THR A 257 -23.24 -0.88 -10.03
N CYS A 258 -22.52 -0.26 -9.10
CA CYS A 258 -22.10 -0.89 -7.87
C CYS A 258 -23.25 -0.98 -6.85
N THR A 259 -23.41 -2.12 -6.20
CA THR A 259 -24.46 -2.38 -5.20
C THR A 259 -23.88 -2.63 -3.80
N CYS A 260 -22.63 -2.24 -3.55
CA CYS A 260 -22.01 -2.42 -2.24
C CYS A 260 -22.70 -1.56 -1.15
N SER A 261 -22.46 -1.92 0.11
CA SER A 261 -23.05 -1.26 1.29
C SER A 261 -22.76 0.25 1.39
N ARG A 262 -21.70 0.74 0.74
CA ARG A 262 -21.39 2.18 0.68
C ARG A 262 -22.24 2.95 -0.34
N CYS A 263 -22.64 2.27 -1.41
CA CYS A 263 -23.47 2.83 -2.48
C CYS A 263 -24.97 2.67 -2.20
N VAL A 264 -25.37 1.56 -1.57
CA VAL A 264 -26.76 1.31 -1.18
C VAL A 264 -27.02 1.97 0.18
N LYS A 265 -27.69 3.13 0.17
CA LYS A 265 -28.04 3.89 1.36
C LYS A 265 -29.34 4.67 1.17
N ALA A 266 -29.87 5.21 2.27
CA ALA A 266 -31.05 6.06 2.24
C ALA A 266 -30.80 7.33 1.42
N GLN A 267 -31.84 7.83 0.76
CA GLN A 267 -31.75 9.03 -0.09
C GLN A 267 -31.21 10.26 0.67
N GLU A 268 -31.59 10.42 1.94
CA GLU A 268 -31.11 11.50 2.80
C GLU A 268 -29.59 11.44 3.01
N ASP A 269 -29.04 10.24 3.22
CA ASP A 269 -27.60 10.04 3.40
C ASP A 269 -26.81 10.27 2.11
N GLU A 270 -27.37 9.93 0.96
CA GLU A 270 -26.76 10.21 -0.34
C GLU A 270 -26.71 11.71 -0.66
N ILE A 271 -27.81 12.42 -0.39
CA ILE A 271 -27.88 13.89 -0.53
C ILE A 271 -26.87 14.55 0.41
N LYS A 272 -26.80 14.09 1.66
CA LYS A 272 -25.86 14.59 2.66
C LYS A 272 -24.40 14.33 2.27
N GLU A 273 -24.06 13.12 1.81
CA GLU A 273 -22.72 12.79 1.33
C GLU A 273 -22.33 13.73 0.17
N SER A 274 -23.19 13.86 -0.84
CA SER A 274 -22.94 14.72 -1.99
C SER A 274 -22.76 16.19 -1.59
N ALA A 275 -23.62 16.70 -0.70
CA ALA A 275 -23.54 18.09 -0.24
C ALA A 275 -22.27 18.38 0.59
N ILE A 276 -21.76 17.40 1.34
CA ILE A 276 -20.53 17.54 2.14
C ILE A 276 -19.27 17.41 1.28
N LEU A 277 -19.25 16.48 0.33
CA LEU A 277 -18.05 16.14 -0.43
C LEU A 277 -17.86 17.02 -1.66
N GLU A 278 -18.96 17.42 -2.29
CA GLU A 278 -18.96 18.06 -3.61
C GLU A 278 -19.88 19.30 -3.64
N GLY A 279 -20.60 19.58 -2.54
CA GLY A 279 -21.48 20.74 -2.40
C GLY A 279 -20.82 21.95 -1.74
N TYR A 280 -21.67 22.83 -1.20
CA TYR A 280 -21.29 24.15 -0.72
C TYR A 280 -21.51 24.30 0.78
N ARG A 281 -20.67 25.11 1.43
CA ARG A 281 -20.83 25.47 2.85
C ARG A 281 -21.76 26.67 3.04
N CYS A 282 -22.30 26.78 4.24
CA CYS A 282 -23.02 27.97 4.69
C CYS A 282 -22.17 29.25 4.58
N THR A 283 -22.84 30.38 4.30
CA THR A 283 -22.23 31.72 4.29
C THR A 283 -21.87 32.24 5.68
N ASN A 284 -22.49 31.70 6.74
CA ASN A 284 -22.07 31.97 8.10
C ASN A 284 -20.87 31.10 8.47
N ASP A 285 -19.73 31.74 8.73
CA ASP A 285 -18.47 31.06 9.06
C ASP A 285 -18.53 30.24 10.36
N GLN A 286 -19.44 30.59 11.28
CA GLN A 286 -19.67 29.87 12.53
C GLN A 286 -20.65 28.70 12.38
N CYS A 287 -21.23 28.49 11.19
CA CYS A 287 -22.15 27.41 10.92
C CYS A 287 -21.41 26.24 10.24
N ALA A 288 -21.54 25.05 10.82
CA ALA A 288 -21.00 23.80 10.26
C ALA A 288 -21.95 23.13 9.25
N GLY A 289 -23.06 23.79 8.90
CA GLY A 289 -24.06 23.26 7.98
C GLY A 289 -23.61 23.30 6.52
N PHE A 290 -24.18 22.39 5.73
CA PHE A 290 -24.05 22.36 4.28
C PHE A 290 -25.32 22.88 3.60
N LEU A 291 -25.17 23.27 2.33
CA LEU A 291 -26.22 23.87 1.54
C LEU A 291 -26.95 22.83 0.68
N LEU A 292 -28.27 22.88 0.70
CA LEU A 292 -29.16 22.06 -0.13
C LEU A 292 -29.80 22.94 -1.21
N ARG A 293 -29.95 22.41 -2.42
CA ARG A 293 -30.54 23.15 -3.54
C ARG A 293 -32.03 23.40 -3.29
N ASN A 294 -32.47 24.64 -3.53
CA ASN A 294 -33.88 24.99 -3.41
C ASN A 294 -34.71 24.41 -4.57
N SER A 295 -35.99 24.12 -4.33
CA SER A 295 -36.91 23.58 -5.34
C SER A 295 -37.19 24.53 -6.51
N ASP A 296 -37.06 25.83 -6.28
CA ASP A 296 -37.25 26.91 -7.26
C ASP A 296 -35.96 27.25 -8.06
N ASP A 297 -34.85 26.55 -7.79
CA ASP A 297 -33.52 26.77 -8.39
C ASP A 297 -32.97 28.21 -8.24
N THR A 298 -33.48 28.98 -7.28
CA THR A 298 -33.00 30.37 -7.04
C THR A 298 -31.70 30.41 -6.25
N GLY A 299 -31.37 29.34 -5.53
CA GLY A 299 -30.18 29.24 -4.71
C GLY A 299 -30.15 27.98 -3.87
N PHE A 300 -29.47 28.09 -2.73
CA PHE A 300 -29.28 26.99 -1.81
C PHE A 300 -29.53 27.42 -0.37
N THR A 301 -30.19 26.58 0.41
CA THR A 301 -30.53 26.85 1.81
C THR A 301 -29.67 25.98 2.73
N CYS A 302 -29.12 26.59 3.78
CA CYS A 302 -28.38 25.87 4.80
C CYS A 302 -29.31 24.99 5.62
N GLN A 303 -29.02 23.69 5.69
CA GLN A 303 -29.86 22.76 6.45
C GLN A 303 -29.86 23.01 7.96
N GLN A 304 -28.88 23.77 8.48
CA GLN A 304 -28.70 23.95 9.91
C GLN A 304 -29.23 25.31 10.41
N CYS A 305 -28.94 26.41 9.71
CA CYS A 305 -29.34 27.76 10.15
C CYS A 305 -30.35 28.45 9.22
N GLY A 306 -30.76 27.81 8.12
CA GLY A 306 -31.75 28.35 7.19
C GLY A 306 -31.27 29.52 6.31
N LEU A 307 -30.01 29.96 6.44
CA LEU A 307 -29.46 31.00 5.57
C LEU A 307 -29.43 30.55 4.11
N VAL A 308 -29.80 31.46 3.21
CA VAL A 308 -29.81 31.23 1.76
C VAL A 308 -28.55 31.82 1.14
N ARG A 309 -27.94 31.06 0.23
CA ARG A 309 -26.86 31.52 -0.65
C ARG A 309 -27.36 31.53 -2.09
N SER A 310 -27.19 32.64 -2.79
CA SER A 310 -27.69 32.76 -4.15
C SER A 310 -26.88 31.91 -5.13
N LYS A 311 -27.51 31.48 -6.22
CA LYS A 311 -26.82 30.78 -7.32
C LYS A 311 -25.76 31.66 -7.99
N GLU A 312 -26.00 32.96 -8.04
CA GLU A 312 -25.08 33.93 -8.64
C GLU A 312 -23.80 34.09 -7.80
N ASP A 313 -23.91 34.16 -6.47
CA ASP A 313 -22.73 34.20 -5.58
C ASP A 313 -21.84 32.97 -5.75
N ILE A 314 -22.46 31.79 -5.83
CA ILE A 314 -21.74 30.53 -6.06
C ILE A 314 -21.06 30.55 -7.43
N LYS A 315 -21.79 30.95 -8.47
CA LYS A 315 -21.27 31.02 -9.84
C LYS A 315 -20.08 31.97 -9.94
N ASN A 316 -20.13 33.13 -9.28
CA ASN A 316 -19.07 34.13 -9.28
C ASN A 316 -17.78 33.66 -8.59
N ILE A 317 -17.89 32.91 -7.49
CA ILE A 317 -16.70 32.35 -6.82
C ILE A 317 -16.18 31.14 -7.61
N ALA A 318 -17.06 30.28 -8.11
CA ALA A 318 -16.68 29.10 -8.88
C ALA A 318 -15.98 29.46 -10.20
N SER A 319 -16.41 30.54 -10.88
CA SER A 319 -15.75 31.03 -12.10
C SER A 319 -14.34 31.55 -11.82
N GLN A 320 -14.15 32.28 -10.72
CA GLN A 320 -12.82 32.73 -10.28
C GLN A 320 -11.89 31.56 -9.93
N ILE A 321 -12.40 30.57 -9.17
CA ILE A 321 -11.66 29.35 -8.87
C ILE A 321 -11.19 28.66 -10.15
N LYS A 322 -12.09 28.52 -11.13
CA LYS A 322 -11.78 27.90 -12.42
C LYS A 322 -10.68 28.66 -13.16
N SER A 323 -10.85 29.97 -13.35
CA SER A 323 -9.86 30.81 -14.06
C SER A 323 -8.46 30.69 -13.44
N ILE A 324 -8.35 30.83 -12.12
CA ILE A 324 -7.06 30.75 -11.43
C ILE A 324 -6.48 29.33 -11.48
N SER A 325 -7.33 28.29 -11.44
CA SER A 325 -6.86 26.90 -11.53
C SER A 325 -6.31 26.55 -12.92
N ASP A 326 -6.91 27.10 -13.97
CA ASP A 326 -6.45 26.93 -15.35
C ASP A 326 -5.07 27.63 -15.55
N GLU A 327 -4.91 28.84 -15.00
CA GLU A 327 -3.63 29.56 -14.94
C GLU A 327 -2.56 28.79 -14.13
N ALA A 328 -2.93 28.27 -12.96
CA ALA A 328 -2.02 27.49 -12.10
C ALA A 328 -1.48 26.24 -12.81
N SER A 329 -2.34 25.56 -13.57
CA SER A 329 -1.97 24.36 -14.34
C SER A 329 -0.98 24.70 -15.46
N THR A 330 -1.10 25.88 -16.06
CA THR A 330 -0.17 26.39 -17.06
C THR A 330 1.20 26.69 -16.43
N SER A 331 1.22 27.35 -15.26
CA SER A 331 2.44 27.64 -14.49
C SER A 331 3.17 26.37 -14.04
N MET A 332 2.43 25.35 -13.59
CA MET A 332 2.98 24.02 -13.24
C MET A 332 3.66 23.35 -14.43
N SER A 333 3.03 23.39 -15.61
CA SER A 333 3.59 22.82 -16.84
C SER A 333 4.87 23.53 -17.28
N SER A 334 5.02 24.80 -16.90
CA SER A 334 6.20 25.63 -17.17
C SER A 334 7.26 25.56 -16.06
N GLN A 335 7.09 24.65 -15.09
CA GLN A 335 7.95 24.48 -13.91
C GLN A 335 8.13 25.74 -13.04
N ASN A 336 7.19 26.69 -13.12
CA ASN A 336 7.19 27.87 -12.25
C ASN A 336 6.43 27.57 -10.95
N TYR A 337 7.09 26.83 -10.05
CA TYR A 337 6.49 26.37 -8.80
C TYR A 337 6.08 27.50 -7.84
N ALA A 338 6.82 28.61 -7.82
CA ALA A 338 6.50 29.75 -6.95
C ALA A 338 5.17 30.43 -7.36
N GLU A 339 4.98 30.66 -8.66
CA GLU A 339 3.73 31.22 -9.18
C GLU A 339 2.57 30.23 -9.01
N ALA A 340 2.80 28.95 -9.30
CA ALA A 340 1.80 27.90 -9.10
C ALA A 340 1.36 27.79 -7.63
N LEU A 341 2.30 27.90 -6.67
CA LEU A 341 2.00 27.93 -5.25
C LEU A 341 1.06 29.11 -4.92
N PHE A 342 1.42 30.32 -5.36
CA PHE A 342 0.63 31.52 -5.11
C PHE A 342 -0.78 31.43 -5.68
N MET A 343 -0.92 30.93 -6.90
CA MET A 343 -2.22 30.72 -7.54
C MET A 343 -3.07 29.68 -6.80
N HIS A 344 -2.49 28.54 -6.41
CA HIS A 344 -3.21 27.53 -5.64
C HIS A 344 -3.61 27.99 -4.24
N GLU A 345 -2.83 28.86 -3.59
CA GLU A 345 -3.20 29.48 -2.31
C GLU A 345 -4.42 30.41 -2.46
N LYS A 346 -4.52 31.14 -3.58
CA LYS A 346 -5.73 31.93 -3.89
C LYS A 346 -6.93 31.00 -4.10
N VAL A 347 -6.75 29.91 -4.83
CA VAL A 347 -7.81 28.90 -5.02
C VAL A 347 -8.26 28.32 -3.68
N GLU A 348 -7.33 27.96 -2.79
CA GLU A 348 -7.66 27.44 -1.46
C GLU A 348 -8.50 28.46 -0.65
N LYS A 349 -8.12 29.74 -0.66
CA LYS A 349 -8.87 30.81 0.03
C LYS A 349 -10.31 30.90 -0.47
N LEU A 350 -10.51 30.87 -1.79
CA LEU A 350 -11.86 30.89 -2.39
C LEU A 350 -12.64 29.61 -2.07
N GLN A 351 -12.00 28.44 -2.12
CA GLN A 351 -12.62 27.17 -1.77
C GLN A 351 -13.01 27.11 -0.28
N LYS A 352 -12.25 27.71 0.64
CA LYS A 352 -12.64 27.78 2.07
C LYS A 352 -13.91 28.61 2.31
N ILE A 353 -14.21 29.55 1.41
CA ILE A 353 -15.43 30.38 1.43
C ILE A 353 -16.60 29.62 0.78
N LEU A 354 -16.33 28.80 -0.23
CA LEU A 354 -17.35 28.17 -1.05
C LEU A 354 -17.72 26.75 -0.60
N CYS A 355 -16.73 25.93 -0.29
CA CYS A 355 -16.85 24.50 -0.11
C CYS A 355 -16.88 24.10 1.37
N HIS A 356 -17.50 22.96 1.66
CA HIS A 356 -17.44 22.34 2.99
C HIS A 356 -16.00 21.94 3.35
N PRO A 357 -15.59 21.94 4.64
CA PRO A 357 -14.23 21.55 5.05
C PRO A 357 -13.77 20.16 4.60
N TYR A 358 -14.70 19.23 4.38
CA TYR A 358 -14.45 17.88 3.84
C TYR A 358 -14.62 17.77 2.32
N SER A 359 -14.70 18.90 1.61
CA SER A 359 -14.78 18.90 0.16
C SER A 359 -13.57 18.25 -0.47
N ILE A 360 -13.82 17.38 -1.44
CA ILE A 360 -12.77 16.69 -2.21
C ILE A 360 -11.98 17.72 -3.02
N SER A 361 -12.64 18.74 -3.57
CA SER A 361 -11.96 19.77 -4.37
C SER A 361 -10.99 20.61 -3.53
N LEU A 362 -11.33 20.89 -2.26
CA LEU A 362 -10.43 21.58 -1.33
C LEU A 362 -9.27 20.66 -0.91
N MET A 363 -9.55 19.38 -0.66
CA MET A 363 -8.52 18.39 -0.35
C MET A 363 -7.50 18.27 -1.49
N GLN A 364 -7.95 18.13 -2.74
CA GLN A 364 -7.08 18.03 -3.92
C GLN A 364 -6.22 19.28 -4.12
N THR A 365 -6.76 20.49 -3.88
CA THR A 365 -5.96 21.72 -3.92
C THR A 365 -4.86 21.69 -2.85
N ARG A 366 -5.16 21.22 -1.63
CA ARG A 366 -4.18 21.12 -0.55
C ARG A 366 -3.12 20.06 -0.81
N GLU A 367 -3.46 18.96 -1.46
CA GLU A 367 -2.48 17.97 -1.93
C GLU A 367 -1.52 18.56 -2.96
N LYS A 368 -2.01 19.38 -3.89
CA LYS A 368 -1.15 20.11 -4.84
C LYS A 368 -0.24 21.09 -4.10
N LEU A 369 -0.77 21.86 -3.16
CA LEU A 369 0.00 22.79 -2.33
C LEU A 369 1.06 22.07 -1.49
N LEU A 370 0.74 20.90 -0.93
CA LEU A 370 1.70 20.03 -0.24
C LEU A 370 2.85 19.65 -1.18
N LYS A 371 2.55 19.09 -2.35
CA LYS A 371 3.56 18.68 -3.33
C LYS A 371 4.45 19.86 -3.78
N ILE A 372 3.84 20.98 -4.17
CA ILE A 372 4.58 22.18 -4.60
C ILE A 372 5.45 22.72 -3.46
N SER A 373 4.95 22.70 -2.21
CA SER A 373 5.75 23.14 -1.05
C SER A 373 6.93 22.23 -0.79
N MET A 374 6.82 20.92 -1.05
CA MET A 374 7.93 19.98 -0.96
C MET A 374 8.98 20.24 -2.05
N GLU A 375 8.56 20.49 -3.29
CA GLU A 375 9.47 20.85 -4.39
C GLU A 375 10.23 22.17 -4.13
N LEU A 376 9.59 23.11 -3.45
CA LEU A 376 10.20 24.39 -3.02
C LEU A 376 10.94 24.28 -1.68
N GLU A 377 11.07 23.08 -1.11
CA GLU A 377 11.69 22.81 0.19
C GLU A 377 11.11 23.66 1.35
N ASN A 378 9.85 24.09 1.24
CA ASN A 378 9.13 24.77 2.30
C ASN A 378 8.42 23.76 3.21
N TRP A 379 9.19 23.10 4.06
CA TRP A 379 8.72 21.97 4.87
C TRP A 379 7.64 22.34 5.89
N THR A 380 7.71 23.55 6.48
CA THR A 380 6.69 24.03 7.42
C THR A 380 5.32 24.18 6.74
N LYS A 381 5.30 24.74 5.53
CA LYS A 381 4.07 24.87 4.73
C LYS A 381 3.59 23.51 4.23
N ALA A 382 4.50 22.66 3.75
CA ALA A 382 4.19 21.29 3.38
C ALA A 382 3.54 20.53 4.55
N LEU A 383 4.14 20.60 5.75
CA LEU A 383 3.61 19.96 6.96
C LEU A 383 2.21 20.47 7.31
N THR A 384 1.99 21.77 7.20
CA THR A 384 0.67 22.39 7.46
C THR A 384 -0.38 21.79 6.53
N TYR A 385 -0.12 21.73 5.22
CA TYR A 385 -1.05 21.15 4.26
C TYR A 385 -1.24 19.65 4.45
N CYS A 386 -0.18 18.92 4.81
CA CYS A 386 -0.25 17.51 5.13
C CYS A 386 -1.17 17.22 6.34
N LYS A 387 -1.06 18.00 7.42
CA LYS A 387 -1.95 17.87 8.59
C LYS A 387 -3.40 18.20 8.25
N LEU A 388 -3.63 19.23 7.42
CA LEU A 388 -4.98 19.61 6.99
C LEU A 388 -5.67 18.50 6.18
N THR A 389 -4.94 17.78 5.32
CA THR A 389 -5.52 16.69 4.50
C THR A 389 -5.76 15.41 5.30
N ILE A 390 -4.95 15.09 6.32
CA ILE A 390 -5.16 13.90 7.18
C ILE A 390 -6.58 13.86 7.76
N SER A 391 -7.08 14.99 8.28
CA SER A 391 -8.42 15.06 8.87
C SER A 391 -9.53 14.71 7.88
N VAL A 392 -9.34 15.05 6.60
CA VAL A 392 -10.26 14.72 5.51
C VAL A 392 -10.10 13.24 5.14
N TYR A 393 -8.86 12.75 5.00
CA TYR A 393 -8.58 11.35 4.69
C TYR A 393 -9.21 10.39 5.70
N GLN A 394 -9.10 10.68 7.00
CA GLN A 394 -9.73 9.89 8.06
C GLN A 394 -11.25 9.85 7.97
N LYS A 395 -11.87 10.84 7.32
CA LYS A 395 -13.32 10.91 7.09
C LYS A 395 -13.74 10.16 5.82
N LEU A 396 -12.92 10.20 4.77
CA LEU A 396 -13.25 9.66 3.45
C LEU A 396 -12.89 8.18 3.29
N TYR A 397 -11.79 7.75 3.92
CA TYR A 397 -11.25 6.40 3.76
C TYR A 397 -11.49 5.54 5.00
N PRO A 398 -11.60 4.21 4.85
CA PRO A 398 -11.53 3.28 5.96
C PRO A 398 -10.25 3.45 6.78
N GLY A 399 -10.28 3.04 8.06
CA GLY A 399 -9.13 3.17 8.95
C GLY A 399 -7.88 2.41 8.46
N ILE A 400 -8.07 1.31 7.72
CA ILE A 400 -7.00 0.59 7.02
C ILE A 400 -7.14 0.89 5.53
N HIS A 401 -6.47 1.95 5.06
CA HIS A 401 -6.45 2.34 3.66
C HIS A 401 -5.04 2.83 3.29
N PRO A 402 -4.47 2.41 2.14
CA PRO A 402 -3.08 2.71 1.82
C PRO A 402 -2.82 4.22 1.70
N LEU A 403 -3.73 5.00 1.09
CA LEU A 403 -3.59 6.47 1.02
C LEU A 403 -3.57 7.14 2.40
N LEU A 404 -4.32 6.63 3.38
CA LEU A 404 -4.28 7.16 4.74
C LEU A 404 -2.94 6.84 5.42
N GLY A 405 -2.45 5.61 5.27
CA GLY A 405 -1.14 5.22 5.76
C GLY A 405 0.00 6.04 5.14
N LEU A 406 -0.04 6.26 3.83
CA LEU A 406 0.95 7.07 3.10
C LEU A 406 0.89 8.56 3.49
N GLN A 407 -0.30 9.08 3.79
CA GLN A 407 -0.43 10.45 4.28
C GLN A 407 0.20 10.61 5.68
N PHE A 408 0.00 9.63 6.58
CA PHE A 408 0.72 9.61 7.87
C PHE A 408 2.23 9.43 7.69
N TYR A 409 2.67 8.60 6.74
CA TYR A 409 4.09 8.43 6.42
C TYR A 409 4.72 9.76 5.97
N THR A 410 4.06 10.46 5.05
CA THR A 410 4.48 11.78 4.57
C THR A 410 4.52 12.80 5.71
N CYS A 411 3.52 12.80 6.59
CA CYS A 411 3.50 13.65 7.78
C CYS A 411 4.69 13.36 8.71
N GLY A 412 4.97 12.09 9.02
CA GLY A 412 6.11 11.71 9.85
C GLY A 412 7.44 12.16 9.28
N LYS A 413 7.62 12.06 7.95
CA LYS A 413 8.80 12.60 7.23
C LYS A 413 8.93 14.11 7.36
N LEU A 414 7.84 14.83 7.17
CA LEU A 414 7.84 16.29 7.25
C LEU A 414 8.08 16.79 8.68
N GLU A 415 7.47 16.15 9.68
CA GLU A 415 7.71 16.45 11.10
C GLU A 415 9.17 16.21 11.45
N TRP A 416 9.75 15.10 10.98
CA TRP A 416 11.17 14.82 11.15
C TRP A 416 12.06 15.89 10.50
N LEU A 417 11.78 16.27 9.25
CA LEU A 417 12.57 17.29 8.54
C LEU A 417 12.50 18.65 9.21
N VAL A 418 11.32 19.09 9.65
CA VAL A 418 11.15 20.38 10.33
C VAL A 418 11.94 20.43 11.65
N VAL A 419 12.01 19.33 12.41
CA VAL A 419 12.86 19.24 13.63
C VAL A 419 14.33 19.50 13.30
N HIS A 420 14.82 18.94 12.20
CA HIS A 420 16.25 18.92 11.87
C HIS A 420 16.69 20.10 11.01
N GLN A 421 15.76 20.89 10.48
CA GLN A 421 16.07 22.15 9.79
C GLN A 421 16.27 23.32 10.74
N ASP A 422 15.74 23.26 11.96
CA ASP A 422 15.99 24.28 12.97
C ASP A 422 17.36 24.04 13.63
N VAL A 423 18.42 24.18 12.82
CA VAL A 423 19.83 24.12 13.26
C VAL A 423 20.25 25.43 13.95
N SER A 424 19.36 26.43 13.93
CA SER A 424 19.50 27.58 14.80
C SER A 424 19.13 27.09 16.20
N PHE A 425 20.05 27.12 17.16
CA PHE A 425 19.83 26.74 18.56
C PHE A 425 18.82 27.67 19.29
N THR A 426 17.78 28.15 18.61
CA THR A 426 16.81 29.15 19.06
C THR A 426 15.53 28.52 19.61
N SER A 427 15.19 27.30 19.17
CA SER A 427 14.01 26.59 19.64
C SER A 427 14.30 25.85 20.97
N PRO A 428 13.43 25.99 22.00
CA PRO A 428 13.62 25.29 23.28
C PRO A 428 13.62 23.77 23.14
N SER A 429 14.41 23.06 23.96
CA SER A 429 14.52 21.59 23.99
C SER A 429 13.15 20.88 24.03
N LEU A 430 12.19 21.45 24.78
CA LEU A 430 10.82 20.93 24.90
C LEU A 430 10.03 21.00 23.57
N LEU A 431 10.24 22.03 22.76
CA LEU A 431 9.57 22.21 21.46
C LEU A 431 10.11 21.19 20.44
N LEU A 432 11.43 20.99 20.40
CA LEU A 432 12.04 19.97 19.56
C LEU A 432 11.59 18.57 19.98
N LEU A 433 11.48 18.28 21.29
CA LEU A 433 10.93 17.02 21.77
C LEU A 433 9.49 16.83 21.27
N GLY A 434 8.63 17.85 21.38
CA GLY A 434 7.24 17.78 20.92
C GLY A 434 7.14 17.43 19.43
N HIS A 435 7.97 18.04 18.59
CA HIS A 435 8.01 17.72 17.16
C HIS A 435 8.57 16.31 16.85
N THR A 436 9.57 15.83 17.60
CA THR A 436 10.06 14.45 17.49
C THR A 436 8.99 13.44 17.92
N GLU A 437 8.24 13.72 18.99
CA GLU A 437 7.12 12.88 19.42
C GLU A 437 5.97 12.85 18.40
N ASP A 438 5.68 13.98 17.76
CA ASP A 438 4.70 14.04 16.68
C ASP A 438 5.12 13.16 15.50
N SER A 439 6.39 13.23 15.08
CA SER A 439 6.95 12.37 14.03
C SER A 439 6.81 10.88 14.39
N LEU A 440 7.15 10.50 15.62
CA LEU A 440 6.99 9.14 16.13
C LEU A 440 5.53 8.66 16.07
N LYS A 441 4.57 9.52 16.48
CA LYS A 441 3.13 9.21 16.41
C LYS A 441 2.68 9.00 14.97
N SER A 442 3.10 9.88 14.05
CA SER A 442 2.75 9.80 12.63
C SER A 442 3.33 8.54 11.98
N TYR A 443 4.61 8.22 12.20
CA TYR A 443 5.21 6.99 11.69
C TYR A 443 4.58 5.73 12.27
N THR A 444 4.20 5.74 13.55
CA THR A 444 3.51 4.60 14.17
C THR A 444 2.17 4.34 13.48
N LYS A 445 1.35 5.38 13.27
CA LYS A 445 0.08 5.27 12.54
C LYS A 445 0.29 4.81 11.09
N ALA A 446 1.33 5.32 10.43
CA ALA A 446 1.70 4.89 9.09
C ALA A 446 2.03 3.39 9.07
N PHE A 447 2.88 2.93 9.99
CA PHE A 447 3.29 1.53 10.09
C PHE A 447 2.10 0.60 10.38
N ASP A 448 1.21 0.98 11.31
CA ASP A 448 0.05 0.17 11.68
C ASP A 448 -0.89 -0.11 10.49
N ILE A 449 -1.05 0.88 9.60
CA ILE A 449 -1.87 0.76 8.39
C ILE A 449 -1.10 0.09 7.25
N LEU A 450 0.14 0.52 7.01
CA LEU A 450 0.92 0.11 5.85
C LEU A 450 1.42 -1.33 5.99
N ARG A 451 1.66 -1.84 7.21
CA ARG A 451 2.02 -3.26 7.40
C ARG A 451 0.94 -4.23 6.93
N ILE A 452 -0.33 -3.81 6.95
CA ILE A 452 -1.46 -4.60 6.48
C ILE A 452 -1.58 -4.48 4.95
N THR A 453 -1.49 -3.27 4.42
CA THR A 453 -1.72 -3.00 2.99
C THR A 453 -0.51 -3.32 2.10
N HIS A 454 0.71 -3.15 2.60
CA HIS A 454 1.98 -3.31 1.87
C HIS A 454 2.83 -4.50 2.41
N GLY A 455 2.34 -5.21 3.43
CA GLY A 455 3.07 -6.28 4.12
C GLY A 455 4.19 -5.76 5.02
N THR A 456 5.07 -6.65 5.50
CA THR A 456 6.20 -6.27 6.39
C THR A 456 7.57 -6.37 5.73
N ASN A 457 7.67 -7.08 4.60
CA ASN A 457 8.96 -7.51 4.06
C ASN A 457 9.42 -6.69 2.85
N SER A 458 8.54 -5.85 2.29
CA SER A 458 8.87 -4.99 1.15
C SER A 458 9.96 -3.98 1.52
N SER A 459 10.75 -3.55 0.54
CA SER A 459 11.84 -2.57 0.76
C SER A 459 11.32 -1.28 1.38
N PHE A 460 10.17 -0.81 0.91
CA PHE A 460 9.48 0.36 1.45
C PHE A 460 9.13 0.22 2.93
N MET A 461 8.62 -0.95 3.34
CA MET A 461 8.23 -1.19 4.73
C MET A 461 9.44 -1.33 5.67
N LYS A 462 10.56 -1.85 5.17
CA LYS A 462 11.83 -1.86 5.90
C LYS A 462 12.36 -0.44 6.13
N GLU A 463 12.27 0.43 5.11
CA GLU A 463 12.64 1.84 5.25
C GLU A 463 11.75 2.56 6.28
N LEU A 464 10.43 2.36 6.22
CA LEU A 464 9.50 2.92 7.20
C LEU A 464 9.82 2.45 8.62
N LEU A 465 10.08 1.14 8.81
CA LEU A 465 10.45 0.60 10.12
C LEU A 465 11.76 1.21 10.63
N GLN A 466 12.76 1.38 9.77
CA GLN A 466 14.01 2.05 10.14
C GLN A 466 13.74 3.49 10.63
N LYS A 467 12.97 4.28 9.87
CA LYS A 467 12.63 5.66 10.25
C LYS A 467 11.84 5.72 11.57
N LEU A 468 10.97 4.75 11.80
CA LEU A 468 10.22 4.64 13.05
C LEU A 468 11.15 4.37 14.25
N GLU A 469 12.12 3.47 14.11
CA GLU A 469 13.09 3.19 15.18
C GLU A 469 14.06 4.36 15.41
N GLU A 470 14.48 5.06 14.35
CA GLU A 470 15.26 6.30 14.45
C GLU A 470 14.48 7.36 15.27
N ALA A 471 13.21 7.60 14.93
CA ALA A 471 12.37 8.54 15.66
C ALA A 471 12.14 8.14 17.12
N ARG A 472 12.02 6.84 17.40
CA ARG A 472 11.88 6.31 18.77
C ARG A 472 13.15 6.50 19.59
N ALA A 473 14.31 6.22 19.02
CA ALA A 473 15.60 6.40 19.67
C ALA A 473 15.83 7.88 20.03
N GLU A 474 15.59 8.79 19.08
CA GLU A 474 15.74 10.24 19.26
C GLU A 474 14.78 10.77 20.35
N ALA A 475 13.51 10.37 20.33
CA ALA A 475 12.54 10.76 21.35
C ALA A 475 12.90 10.24 22.75
N SER A 476 13.55 9.08 22.83
CA SER A 476 14.00 8.51 24.10
C SER A 476 15.22 9.26 24.64
N TYR A 477 16.18 9.56 23.77
CA TYR A 477 17.36 10.34 24.12
C TYR A 477 17.01 11.76 24.60
N LYS A 478 16.13 12.47 23.88
CA LYS A 478 15.69 13.82 24.25
C LYS A 478 14.95 13.87 25.60
N ARG A 479 14.19 12.81 25.93
CA ARG A 479 13.53 12.70 27.23
C ARG A 479 14.54 12.55 28.36
N SER A 480 15.52 11.65 28.21
CA SER A 480 16.58 11.52 29.21
C SER A 480 17.40 12.79 29.40
N SER A 481 17.68 13.54 28.34
CA SER A 481 18.45 14.79 28.47
C SER A 481 17.68 15.92 29.15
N ILE A 482 16.34 15.91 29.12
CA ILE A 482 15.50 16.90 29.82
C ILE A 482 15.35 16.53 31.30
N ASP A 483 15.33 15.23 31.63
CA ASP A 483 15.29 14.77 33.02
C ASP A 483 16.63 15.03 33.78
N ASP A 484 17.73 15.23 33.03
CA ASP A 484 19.07 15.53 33.55
C ASP A 484 19.37 17.06 33.65
N GLU A 485 18.52 17.94 33.12
CA GLU A 485 18.59 19.42 33.22
C GLU A 485 17.69 19.98 34.33
#